data_AF-A0A7J3ZAR7-F1
#
_entry.id   AF-A0A7J3ZAR7-F1
#
_cell.length_a   1.000
_cell.length_b   1.000
_cell.length_c   1.000
_cell.angle_alpha   90.00
_cell.angle_beta   90.00
_cell.angle_gamma   90.00
#
_symmetry.space_group_name_H-M   'P 1'
#
loop_
_entity.id
_entity.type
_entity.pdbx_description
1 polymer ?
#
loop_
_entity_poly.entity_id
_entity_poly.type
_entity_poly.pdbx_seq_one_letter_code
_entity_poly.pdbx_strand_id
1 'polypeptide(L)'
;MVTSITPARERDEVVVVGRERPYRYALDIIVRMNQGSDRITIVGRDKNIPKAITVYNILRDRLGDALELRGVNIGSMYSKRNRRISYIEIKISRKI
;
A
#
# COMPACT_ATOMS: atom_id res chain seq x y z
N MET A 1 -22.05 -29.57 16.57
CA MET A 1 -22.09 -28.23 15.93
C MET A 1 -20.68 -27.69 15.96
N VAL A 2 -20.01 -27.61 14.81
CA VAL A 2 -18.64 -27.06 14.72
C VAL A 2 -18.80 -25.60 14.28
N THR A 3 -18.52 -24.66 15.17
CA THR A 3 -18.53 -23.23 14.86
C THR A 3 -17.36 -22.94 13.92
N SER A 4 -17.64 -22.80 12.63
CA SER A 4 -16.72 -22.23 11.66
C SER A 4 -16.53 -20.75 12.00
N ILE A 5 -15.44 -20.45 12.72
CA ILE A 5 -14.96 -19.08 12.90
C ILE A 5 -14.41 -18.67 11.54
N THR A 6 -15.23 -18.04 10.71
CA THR A 6 -14.75 -17.31 9.54
C THR A 6 -13.79 -16.24 10.10
N PRO A 7 -12.47 -16.28 9.82
CA PRO A 7 -11.60 -15.20 10.26
C PRO A 7 -12.14 -13.90 9.67
N ALA A 8 -12.22 -12.85 10.49
CA ALA A 8 -12.60 -11.51 10.05
C ALA A 8 -11.78 -11.21 8.78
N ARG A 9 -12.46 -10.96 7.65
CA ARG A 9 -11.77 -10.71 6.37
C ARG A 9 -10.71 -9.64 6.61
N GLU A 10 -9.43 -10.04 6.59
CA GLU A 10 -8.32 -9.11 6.55
C GLU A 10 -8.61 -8.14 5.41
N ARG A 11 -8.74 -6.85 5.73
CA ARG A 11 -9.09 -5.84 4.74
C ARG A 11 -7.83 -5.49 3.96
N ASP A 12 -7.66 -6.15 2.83
CA ASP A 12 -6.65 -5.77 1.83
C ASP A 12 -7.07 -4.45 1.19
N GLU A 13 -6.47 -3.34 1.65
CA GLU A 13 -6.71 -2.03 1.08
C GLU A 13 -5.66 -1.65 0.03
N VAL A 14 -6.08 -0.87 -0.96
CA VAL A 14 -5.20 -0.39 -2.03
C VAL A 14 -5.18 1.13 -2.03
N VAL A 15 -3.98 1.70 -1.97
CA VAL A 15 -3.75 3.16 -2.06
C VAL A 15 -3.02 3.46 -3.35
N VAL A 16 -3.72 4.08 -4.30
CA VAL A 16 -3.14 4.47 -5.59
C VAL A 16 -2.52 5.86 -5.49
N VAL A 17 -1.22 5.95 -5.73
CA VAL A 17 -0.46 7.20 -5.64
C VAL A 17 -0.68 8.05 -6.88
N GLY A 18 -1.16 9.27 -6.65
CA GLY A 18 -1.58 10.23 -7.67
C GLY A 18 -0.89 11.59 -7.52
N ARG A 19 -1.68 12.66 -7.55
CA ARG A 19 -1.19 14.05 -7.60
C ARG A 19 -0.82 14.64 -6.23
N GLU A 20 -1.42 14.14 -5.14
CA GLU A 20 -1.17 14.68 -3.80
C GLU A 20 0.30 14.56 -3.38
N ARG A 21 0.67 15.31 -2.33
CA ARG A 21 1.99 15.24 -1.72
C ARG A 21 2.18 13.87 -1.04
N PRO A 22 3.39 13.28 -1.08
CA PRO A 22 3.68 11.97 -0.45
C PRO A 22 3.16 11.87 0.99
N TYR A 23 3.37 12.94 1.77
CA TYR A 23 2.97 13.01 3.17
C TYR A 23 1.48 12.77 3.41
N ARG A 24 0.59 13.23 2.51
CA ARG A 24 -0.85 13.03 2.66
C ARG A 24 -1.25 11.56 2.52
N TYR A 25 -0.62 10.85 1.59
CA TYR A 25 -0.81 9.41 1.44
C TYR A 25 -0.30 8.66 2.68
N ALA A 26 0.87 9.03 3.20
CA ALA A 26 1.40 8.39 4.40
C ALA A 26 0.49 8.59 5.62
N LEU A 27 -0.04 9.81 5.82
CA LEU A 27 -0.99 10.09 6.90
C LEU A 27 -2.29 9.28 6.75
N ASP A 28 -2.87 9.25 5.55
CA ASP A 28 -4.08 8.47 5.25
C ASP A 28 -3.87 6.97 5.53
N ILE A 29 -2.72 6.42 5.13
CA ILE A 29 -2.33 5.04 5.42
C ILE A 29 -2.23 4.80 6.93
N ILE A 30 -1.58 5.68 7.70
CA ILE A 30 -1.47 5.55 9.16
C ILE A 30 -2.85 5.55 9.82
N VAL A 31 -3.75 6.45 9.39
CA VAL A 31 -5.12 6.52 9.92
C VAL A 31 -5.87 5.20 9.66
N ARG A 32 -5.80 4.67 8.43
CA ARG A 32 -6.43 3.39 8.07
C ARG A 32 -5.87 2.21 8.88
N MET A 33 -4.55 2.17 9.07
CA MET A 33 -3.91 1.14 9.91
C MET A 33 -4.38 1.23 11.37
N ASN A 34 -4.57 2.44 11.91
CA ASN A 34 -5.11 2.63 13.25
C ASN A 34 -6.60 2.26 13.37
N GLN A 35 -7.34 2.28 12.27
CA GLN A 35 -8.73 1.83 12.19
C GLN A 35 -8.87 0.31 11.96
N GLY A 36 -7.77 -0.44 11.98
CA GLY A 36 -7.76 -1.91 11.84
C GLY A 36 -7.49 -2.41 10.41
N SER A 37 -6.97 -1.57 9.52
CA SER A 37 -6.50 -2.04 8.21
C SER A 37 -5.08 -2.59 8.31
N ASP A 38 -4.97 -3.90 8.49
CA ASP A 38 -3.67 -4.54 8.74
C ASP A 38 -2.85 -4.78 7.48
N ARG A 39 -3.46 -4.72 6.29
CA ARG A 39 -2.80 -4.99 5.00
C ARG A 39 -3.10 -3.90 4.00
N ILE A 40 -2.06 -3.19 3.54
CA ILE A 40 -2.17 -2.08 2.61
C ILE A 40 -1.21 -2.27 1.45
N THR A 41 -1.69 -2.09 0.23
CA THR A 41 -0.88 -2.09 -0.99
C THR A 41 -0.77 -0.67 -1.54
N ILE A 42 0.45 -0.12 -1.55
CA ILE A 42 0.75 1.19 -2.13
C ILE A 42 1.08 0.99 -3.62
N VAL A 43 0.30 1.58 -4.51
CA VAL A 43 0.44 1.40 -5.96
C VAL A 43 0.93 2.69 -6.62
N GLY A 44 2.11 2.62 -7.22
CA GLY A 44 2.66 3.68 -8.09
C GLY A 44 2.63 3.25 -9.55
N ARG A 45 2.35 4.17 -10.47
CA ARG A 45 2.34 3.92 -11.92
C ARG A 45 3.11 5.01 -12.65
N ASP A 46 3.89 4.62 -13.66
CA ASP A 46 4.64 5.54 -14.52
C ASP A 46 5.45 6.56 -13.67
N LYS A 47 5.25 7.86 -13.88
CA LYS A 47 5.92 8.92 -13.11
C LYS A 47 5.65 8.94 -11.60
N ASN A 48 4.64 8.21 -11.11
CA ASN A 48 4.32 8.13 -9.69
C ASN A 48 5.05 6.97 -8.97
N ILE A 49 5.83 6.14 -9.66
CA ILE A 49 6.62 5.07 -9.03
C ILE A 49 7.58 5.63 -7.96
N PRO A 50 8.41 6.67 -8.23
CA PRO A 50 9.27 7.23 -7.19
C PRO A 50 8.46 7.77 -6.01
N LYS A 51 7.29 8.37 -6.27
CA LYS A 51 6.41 8.88 -5.22
C LYS A 51 5.89 7.76 -4.32
N ALA A 52 5.52 6.60 -4.86
CA ALA A 52 5.10 5.44 -4.06
C ALA A 52 6.21 4.94 -3.15
N ILE A 53 7.45 4.90 -3.65
CA ILE A 53 8.64 4.56 -2.84
C ILE A 53 8.85 5.60 -1.73
N THR A 54 8.70 6.89 -2.03
CA THR A 54 8.77 7.96 -1.01
C THR A 54 7.71 7.80 0.07
N VAL A 55 6.47 7.45 -0.30
CA VAL A 55 5.40 7.18 0.67
C VAL A 55 5.78 6.02 1.60
N TYR A 56 6.28 4.92 1.04
CA TYR A 56 6.77 3.79 1.84
C TYR A 56 7.90 4.20 2.81
N ASN A 57 8.88 4.97 2.35
CA ASN A 57 9.97 5.42 3.22
C ASN A 57 9.47 6.32 4.36
N ILE A 58 8.55 7.25 4.09
CA ILE A 58 7.94 8.08 5.15
C ILE A 58 7.23 7.20 6.19
N LEU A 59 6.54 6.14 5.75
CA LEU A 59 5.89 5.19 6.65
C LEU A 59 6.91 4.42 7.47
N ARG A 60 7.98 3.92 6.84
CA ARG A 60 9.06 3.22 7.51
C ARG A 60 9.74 4.09 8.56
N ASP A 61 10.03 5.35 8.24
CA ASP A 61 10.67 6.30 9.15
C ASP A 61 9.77 6.62 10.36
N ARG A 62 8.44 6.63 10.18
CA ARG A 62 7.47 6.99 11.23
C ARG A 62 7.03 5.83 12.10
N LEU A 63 6.87 4.65 11.50
CA LEU A 63 6.33 3.46 12.17
C LEU A 63 7.43 2.51 12.63
N GLY A 64 8.64 2.62 12.07
CA GLY A 64 9.78 1.80 12.44
C GLY A 64 9.45 0.32 12.39
N ASP A 65 9.71 -0.39 13.49
CA ASP A 65 9.51 -1.82 13.62
C ASP A 65 8.03 -2.26 13.58
N ALA A 66 7.08 -1.34 13.75
CA ALA A 66 5.66 -1.66 13.65
C ALA A 66 5.19 -1.86 12.19
N LEU A 67 6.02 -1.50 11.21
CA LEU A 67 5.73 -1.68 9.78
C LEU A 67 6.49 -2.88 9.22
N GLU A 68 5.75 -3.83 8.66
CA GLU A 68 6.32 -4.97 7.95
C GLU A 68 6.18 -4.79 6.43
N LEU A 69 7.28 -4.98 5.69
CA LEU A 69 7.25 -5.08 4.23
C LEU A 69 6.96 -6.53 3.84
N ARG A 70 5.75 -6.78 3.33
CA ARG A 70 5.30 -8.12 2.91
C ARG A 70 5.78 -8.50 1.50
N GLY A 71 6.02 -7.51 0.65
CA GLY A 71 6.54 -7.77 -0.69
C GLY A 71 6.47 -6.56 -1.60
N VAL A 72 7.18 -6.66 -2.72
CA VAL A 72 7.18 -5.65 -3.77
C VAL A 72 6.95 -6.36 -5.10
N ASN A 73 5.93 -5.94 -5.84
CA ASN A 73 5.70 -6.39 -7.21
C ASN A 73 5.99 -5.24 -8.16
N ILE A 74 6.69 -5.54 -9.25
CA ILE A 74 6.88 -4.61 -10.36
C ILE A 74 6.40 -5.28 -11.64
N GLY A 75 5.92 -4.47 -12.58
CA GLY A 75 5.46 -4.99 -13.85
C GLY A 75 5.10 -3.90 -14.83
N SER A 76 4.33 -4.30 -15.84
CA SER A 76 3.78 -3.36 -16.82
C SER A 76 2.30 -3.61 -17.01
N MET A 77 1.56 -2.55 -17.31
CA MET A 77 0.14 -2.62 -17.65
C MET A 77 -0.19 -1.67 -18.79
N TYR A 78 -1.30 -1.91 -19.48
CA TYR A 78 -1.81 -0.95 -20.46
C TYR A 78 -2.57 0.16 -19.73
N SER A 79 -2.18 1.41 -20.00
CA SER A 79 -2.93 2.57 -19.55
C SER A 79 -4.26 2.68 -20.30
N LYS A 80 -5.16 3.57 -19.82
CA LYS A 80 -6.43 3.88 -20.50
C LYS A 80 -6.27 4.35 -21.96
N ARG A 81 -5.08 4.81 -22.35
CA ARG A 81 -4.74 5.23 -23.73
C ARG A 81 -4.02 4.14 -24.53
N ASN A 82 -4.14 2.88 -24.12
CA ASN A 82 -3.47 1.72 -24.73
C ASN A 82 -1.93 1.83 -24.82
N ARG A 83 -1.31 2.66 -23.97
CA ARG A 83 0.15 2.74 -23.84
C ARG A 83 0.61 1.84 -22.70
N ARG A 84 1.61 1.00 -22.93
CA ARG A 84 2.28 0.21 -21.89
C ARG A 84 3.02 1.14 -20.92
N ILE A 85 2.73 1.00 -19.63
CA ILE A 85 3.35 1.77 -18.55
C ILE A 85 3.83 0.82 -17.44
N SER A 86 4.91 1.19 -16.78
CA SER A 86 5.40 0.45 -15.62
C SER A 86 4.56 0.73 -14.38
N TYR A 87 4.53 -0.21 -13.45
CA TYR A 87 3.94 -0.02 -12.13
C TYR A 87 4.80 -0.68 -11.04
N ILE A 88 4.55 -0.25 -9.81
CA ILE A 88 5.05 -0.85 -8.57
C ILE A 88 3.89 -1.03 -7.60
N GLU A 89 3.86 -2.15 -6.90
CA GLU A 89 3.01 -2.41 -5.74
C GLU A 89 3.93 -2.69 -4.56
N ILE A 90 3.76 -1.93 -3.48
CA ILE A 90 4.48 -2.13 -2.22
C ILE A 90 3.46 -2.61 -1.20
N LYS A 91 3.55 -3.88 -0.82
CA LYS A 91 2.63 -4.53 0.13
C LYS A 91 3.21 -4.39 1.53
N ILE A 92 2.48 -3.72 2.41
CA ILE A 92 2.85 -3.50 3.79
C ILE A 92 1.78 -4.05 4.72
N SER A 93 2.19 -4.40 5.92
CA SER A 93 1.28 -4.71 7.01
C SER A 93 1.75 -4.16 8.34
N ARG A 94 0.85 -4.13 9.32
CA ARG A 94 1.26 -3.97 10.72
C ARG A 94 2.00 -5.22 11.18
N LYS A 95 3.13 -5.05 11.86
CA LYS A 95 3.81 -6.14 12.57
C LYS A 95 3.03 -6.41 13.85
N ILE A 96 2.50 -7.63 13.98
CA ILE A 96 1.78 -8.12 15.16
C ILE A 96 2.78 -8.64 16.17
#